data_AF-A0A2E5MLM2-F1
#
_entry.id   AF-A0A2E5MLM2-F1
#
_cell.length_a   1.000
_cell.length_b   1.000
_cell.length_c   1.000
_cell.angle_alpha   90.00
_cell.angle_beta   90.00
_cell.angle_gamma   90.00
#
_symmetry.space_group_name_H-M   'P 1'
#
loop_
_entity.id
_entity.type
_entity.pdbx_description
1 polymer ?
#
loop_
_entity_poly.entity_id
_entity_poly.type
_entity_poly.pdbx_seq_one_letter_code
_entity_poly.pdbx_strand_id
1 'polypeptide(L)'
;MYVCIKCNKGLMDPVSKLDQPDPMDRFQCSFCGHQANIHPFMISITQLATSIVGIGFSLYLLIHHLLDAVKAIQLSNAGASSSHFALVLLGCFFVAGFVYTILKAWRNLRTLRLYRRKANTG
;
A
#
# COMPACT_ATOMS: atom_id res chain seq x y z
N MET A 1 -7.68 -23.73 1.07
CA MET A 1 -9.08 -23.40 1.41
C MET A 1 -9.06 -22.51 2.66
N TYR A 2 -9.78 -21.40 2.68
CA TYR A 2 -9.83 -20.49 3.85
C TYR A 2 -11.06 -20.83 4.72
N VAL A 3 -10.87 -20.96 6.03
CA VAL A 3 -11.97 -21.17 6.99
C VAL A 3 -12.47 -19.82 7.50
N CYS A 4 -13.78 -19.68 7.66
CA CYS A 4 -14.37 -18.45 8.15
C CYS A 4 -13.98 -18.17 9.61
N ILE A 5 -13.34 -17.03 9.85
CA ILE A 5 -12.93 -16.61 11.20
C ILE A 5 -14.08 -16.26 12.15
N LYS A 6 -15.29 -16.02 11.62
CA LYS A 6 -16.45 -15.61 12.41
C LYS A 6 -17.19 -16.81 13.00
N CYS A 7 -17.41 -17.85 12.20
CA CYS A 7 -18.16 -19.03 12.62
C CYS A 7 -17.30 -20.29 12.82
N ASN A 8 -16.05 -20.32 12.33
CA ASN A 8 -15.16 -21.48 12.32
C ASN A 8 -15.75 -22.77 11.71
N LYS A 9 -16.92 -22.71 11.07
CA LYS A 9 -17.65 -23.85 10.52
C LYS A 9 -17.76 -23.83 9.01
N GLY A 10 -17.92 -22.64 8.42
CA GLY A 10 -18.06 -22.48 6.97
C GLY A 10 -16.75 -22.15 6.28
N LEU A 11 -16.64 -22.59 5.04
CA LEU A 11 -15.55 -22.27 4.13
C LEU A 11 -15.82 -20.90 3.47
N MET A 12 -14.76 -20.18 3.17
CA MET A 12 -14.79 -18.90 2.45
C MET A 12 -14.73 -19.18 0.96
N ASP A 13 -15.85 -18.96 0.26
CA ASP A 13 -15.98 -19.16 -1.18
C ASP A 13 -15.87 -17.81 -1.91
N PRO A 14 -15.19 -17.75 -3.06
CA PRO A 14 -15.06 -16.51 -3.84
C PRO A 14 -16.44 -16.08 -4.37
N VAL A 15 -16.78 -14.81 -4.15
CA VAL A 15 -18.04 -14.23 -4.63
C VAL A 15 -17.79 -13.50 -5.94
N SER A 16 -18.02 -14.19 -7.05
CA SER A 16 -18.03 -13.59 -8.38
C SER A 16 -19.39 -12.91 -8.64
N LYS A 17 -19.61 -11.72 -8.08
CA LYS A 17 -20.69 -10.85 -8.60
C LYS A 17 -20.21 -10.20 -9.88
N LEU A 18 -20.85 -10.52 -11.01
CA LEU A 18 -20.54 -9.96 -12.34
C LEU A 18 -20.63 -8.42 -12.37
N ASP A 19 -21.35 -7.80 -11.44
CA ASP A 19 -21.63 -6.35 -11.44
C ASP A 19 -20.58 -5.50 -10.70
N GLN A 20 -19.51 -6.08 -10.15
CA GLN A 20 -18.47 -5.33 -9.46
C GLN A 20 -17.09 -5.55 -10.11
N PRO A 21 -16.31 -4.47 -10.33
CA PRO A 21 -15.08 -4.52 -11.11
C PRO A 21 -13.94 -5.35 -10.48
N ASP A 22 -14.11 -5.85 -9.25
CA ASP A 22 -13.11 -6.66 -8.54
C ASP A 22 -13.73 -7.99 -8.04
N PRO A 23 -13.91 -8.99 -8.93
CA PRO A 23 -14.42 -10.31 -8.56
C PRO A 23 -13.39 -11.21 -7.87
N MET A 24 -12.10 -10.81 -7.83
CA MET A 24 -11.01 -11.71 -7.43
C MET A 24 -10.67 -11.73 -5.93
N ASP A 25 -11.12 -10.75 -5.15
CA ASP A 25 -10.65 -10.60 -3.77
C ASP A 25 -11.74 -10.77 -2.70
N ARG A 26 -13.01 -10.92 -3.09
CA ARG A 26 -14.16 -11.03 -2.17
C ARG A 26 -14.49 -12.49 -1.89
N PHE A 27 -14.42 -12.86 -0.61
CA PHE A 27 -14.83 -14.18 -0.15
C PHE A 27 -16.04 -14.06 0.78
N GLN A 28 -16.96 -15.01 0.70
CA GLN A 28 -18.11 -15.11 1.59
C GLN A 28 -18.17 -16.50 2.22
N CYS A 29 -18.47 -16.53 3.51
CA CYS A 29 -18.67 -17.78 4.21
C CYS A 29 -19.96 -18.47 3.79
N SER A 30 -19.87 -19.75 3.39
CA SER A 30 -21.03 -20.58 3.03
C SER A 30 -22.00 -20.87 4.19
N PHE A 31 -21.54 -20.77 5.45
CA PHE A 31 -22.35 -21.08 6.63
C PHE A 31 -23.00 -19.85 7.29
N CYS A 32 -22.25 -18.75 7.47
CA CYS A 32 -22.73 -17.57 8.20
C CYS A 32 -22.86 -16.30 7.35
N GLY A 33 -22.53 -16.37 6.05
CA GLY A 33 -22.60 -15.23 5.14
C GLY A 33 -21.59 -14.11 5.40
N HIS A 34 -20.63 -14.28 6.31
CA HIS A 34 -19.59 -13.28 6.57
C HIS A 34 -18.74 -13.04 5.32
N GLN A 35 -18.61 -11.78 4.91
CA GLN A 35 -17.79 -11.36 3.78
C GLN A 35 -16.45 -10.80 4.24
N ALA A 36 -15.39 -11.16 3.52
CA ALA A 36 -14.05 -10.63 3.75
C ALA A 36 -13.27 -10.51 2.45
N ASN A 37 -12.42 -9.47 2.38
CA ASN A 37 -11.50 -9.32 1.27
C ASN A 37 -10.15 -9.96 1.59
N ILE A 38 -9.79 -11.03 0.89
CA ILE A 38 -8.54 -11.77 1.09
C ILE A 38 -7.63 -11.48 -0.10
N HIS A 39 -6.81 -10.43 0.02
CA HIS A 39 -5.88 -10.04 -1.05
C HIS A 39 -4.70 -11.02 -1.13
N PRO A 40 -4.13 -11.26 -2.32
CA PRO A 40 -2.94 -12.10 -2.48
C PRO A 40 -1.75 -11.56 -1.67
N PHE A 41 -1.13 -12.44 -0.89
CA PHE A 41 0.06 -12.12 -0.08
C PHE A 41 1.21 -11.55 -0.93
N MET A 42 1.44 -12.16 -2.09
CA MET A 42 2.53 -11.79 -2.99
C MET A 42 2.39 -10.36 -3.52
N ILE A 43 1.17 -9.93 -3.84
CA ILE A 43 0.88 -8.56 -4.29
C ILE A 43 1.17 -7.56 -3.15
N SER A 44 0.77 -7.89 -1.93
CA SER A 44 1.03 -7.01 -0.78
C SER A 44 2.53 -6.88 -0.48
N ILE A 45 3.32 -7.95 -0.66
CA ILE A 45 4.78 -7.91 -0.46
C ILE A 45 5.47 -7.10 -1.56
N THR A 46 5.13 -7.35 -2.83
CA THR A 46 5.77 -6.64 -3.95
C THR A 46 5.45 -5.16 -3.89
N GLN A 47 4.21 -4.80 -3.51
CA GLN A 47 3.79 -3.43 -3.27
C GLN A 47 4.54 -2.77 -2.10
N LEU A 48 4.81 -3.52 -1.02
CA LEU A 48 5.62 -3.03 0.10
C LEU A 48 7.08 -2.80 -0.33
N ALA A 49 7.70 -3.78 -1.00
CA ALA A 49 9.09 -3.71 -1.43
C ALA A 49 9.33 -2.56 -2.41
N THR A 50 8.47 -2.44 -3.43
CA THR A 50 8.54 -1.34 -4.42
C THR A 50 8.30 0.01 -3.76
N SER A 51 7.38 0.12 -2.80
CA SER A 51 7.14 1.37 -2.07
C SER A 51 8.34 1.77 -1.20
N ILE A 52 9.03 0.81 -0.57
CA ILE A 52 10.25 1.10 0.21
C ILE A 52 11.36 1.65 -0.70
N VAL A 53 11.60 1.01 -1.85
CA VAL A 53 12.58 1.49 -2.84
C VAL A 53 12.19 2.88 -3.36
N GLY A 54 10.90 3.07 -3.67
CA GLY A 54 10.35 4.35 -4.12
C GLY A 54 10.53 5.47 -3.12
N ILE A 55 10.30 5.23 -1.83
CA ILE A 55 10.59 6.19 -0.75
C ILE A 55 12.07 6.52 -0.69
N GLY A 56 12.94 5.51 -0.75
CA GLY A 56 14.39 5.72 -0.73
C GLY A 56 14.85 6.65 -1.84
N PHE A 57 14.40 6.39 -3.07
CA PHE A 57 14.72 7.23 -4.23
C PHE A 57 14.13 8.65 -4.12
N SER A 58 12.88 8.76 -3.66
CA SER A 58 12.20 10.04 -3.50
C SER A 58 12.86 10.90 -2.42
N LEU A 59 13.25 10.32 -1.30
CA LEU A 59 13.97 11.03 -0.23
C LEU A 59 15.35 11.47 -0.68
N TYR A 60 16.08 10.63 -1.42
CA TYR A 60 17.38 10.99 -1.98
C TYR A 60 17.28 12.23 -2.87
N LEU A 61 16.32 12.24 -3.82
CA LEU A 61 16.08 13.38 -4.70
C LEU A 61 15.61 14.61 -3.92
N LEU A 62 14.73 14.43 -2.93
CA LEU A 62 14.22 15.52 -2.11
C LEU A 62 15.35 16.22 -1.36
N ILE A 63 16.25 15.46 -0.72
CA ILE A 63 17.39 16.01 0.01
C ILE A 63 18.32 16.75 -0.95
N HIS A 64 18.62 16.17 -2.12
CA HIS A 64 19.49 16.81 -3.11
C HIS A 64 18.93 18.15 -3.58
N HIS A 65 17.66 18.18 -4.00
CA HIS A 65 17.05 19.42 -4.50
C HIS A 65 16.76 20.43 -3.40
N LEU A 66 16.53 19.99 -2.16
CA LEU A 66 16.39 20.88 -1.02
C LEU A 66 17.70 21.59 -0.72
N LEU A 67 18.82 20.88 -0.72
CA LEU A 67 20.15 21.47 -0.54
C LEU A 67 20.48 22.48 -1.63
N ASP A 68 20.17 22.17 -2.89
CA ASP A 68 20.39 23.08 -4.01
C ASP A 68 19.46 24.30 -3.97
N ALA A 69 18.20 24.12 -3.57
CA ALA A 69 17.26 25.23 -3.36
C ALA A 69 17.77 26.21 -2.30
N VAL A 70 18.28 25.69 -1.18
CA VAL A 70 18.85 26.51 -0.10
C VAL A 70 20.07 27.30 -0.59
N LYS A 71 20.98 26.66 -1.34
CA LYS A 71 22.13 27.34 -1.96
C LYS A 71 21.71 28.41 -2.97
N ALA A 72 20.69 28.13 -3.79
CA ALA A 72 20.19 29.08 -4.79
C ALA A 72 19.58 30.33 -4.16
N ILE A 73 18.88 30.18 -3.03
CA ILE A 73 18.35 31.29 -2.23
C ILE A 73 19.50 32.12 -1.65
N GLN A 74 20.56 31.48 -1.13
CA GLN A 74 21.73 32.16 -0.57
C GLN A 74 22.52 32.95 -1.61
N LEU A 75 22.64 32.45 -2.85
CA LEU A 75 23.39 33.11 -3.92
C LEU A 75 22.56 34.17 -4.71
N SER A 76 21.31 34.46 -4.32
CA SER A 76 20.37 35.34 -5.04
C SER A 76 20.11 34.94 -6.50
N ASN A 77 20.32 33.66 -6.85
CA ASN A 77 20.25 33.20 -8.22
C ASN A 77 18.81 32.81 -8.58
N ALA A 78 17.96 33.82 -8.83
CA ALA A 78 16.51 33.68 -8.96
C ALA A 78 16.05 32.71 -10.07
N GLY A 79 16.84 32.57 -11.15
CA GLY A 79 16.50 31.70 -12.29
C GLY A 79 16.62 30.19 -12.01
N ALA A 80 17.46 29.78 -11.07
CA ALA A 80 17.65 28.37 -10.70
C ALA A 80 16.69 27.90 -9.58
N SER A 81 15.99 28.83 -8.92
CA SER A 81 15.27 28.55 -7.67
C SER A 81 13.92 27.86 -7.86
N SER A 82 13.18 28.16 -8.94
CA SER A 82 11.82 27.65 -9.15
C SER A 82 11.75 26.16 -9.51
N SER A 83 12.71 25.66 -10.29
CA SER A 83 12.78 24.24 -10.68
C SER A 83 13.08 23.33 -9.50
N HIS A 84 14.02 23.72 -8.63
CA HIS A 84 14.31 22.98 -7.40
C HIS A 84 13.11 22.93 -6.45
N PHE A 85 12.37 24.04 -6.33
CA PHE A 85 11.16 24.08 -5.51
C PHE A 85 10.06 23.13 -6.03
N ALA A 86 9.83 23.10 -7.35
CA ALA A 86 8.87 22.19 -7.98
C ALA A 86 9.26 20.71 -7.77
N LEU A 87 10.56 20.39 -7.85
CA LEU A 87 11.08 19.03 -7.64
C LEU A 87 10.95 18.59 -6.17
N VAL A 88 11.17 19.50 -5.21
CA VAL A 88 10.91 19.23 -3.78
C VAL A 88 9.43 18.96 -3.54
N LEU A 89 8.53 19.76 -4.11
CA LEU A 89 7.08 19.55 -3.95
C LEU A 89 6.63 18.22 -4.57
N LEU A 90 7.15 17.87 -5.76
CA LEU A 90 6.89 16.59 -6.40
C LEU A 90 7.44 15.41 -5.57
N GLY A 91 8.64 15.55 -5.01
CA GLY A 91 9.22 14.55 -4.11
C GLY A 91 8.37 14.31 -2.86
N CYS A 92 7.86 15.38 -2.24
CA CYS A 92 6.91 15.29 -1.12
C CYS A 92 5.64 14.51 -1.51
N PHE A 93 5.10 14.78 -2.70
CA PHE A 93 3.92 14.09 -3.21
C PHE A 93 4.16 12.58 -3.40
N PHE A 94 5.31 12.20 -3.97
CA PHE A 94 5.69 10.80 -4.11
C PHE A 94 5.88 10.10 -2.76
N VAL A 95 6.59 10.73 -1.81
CA VAL A 95 6.76 10.19 -0.46
C VAL A 95 5.40 9.95 0.20
N ALA A 96 4.48 10.92 0.12
CA ALA A 96 3.12 10.76 0.66
C ALA A 96 2.37 9.58 0.01
N GLY A 97 2.45 9.45 -1.32
CA GLY A 97 1.83 8.34 -2.06
C GLY A 97 2.39 6.97 -1.67
N PHE A 98 3.71 6.84 -1.51
CA PHE A 98 4.32 5.59 -1.08
C PHE A 98 4.01 5.26 0.39
N VAL A 99 4.00 6.26 1.28
CA VAL A 99 3.59 6.06 2.69
C VAL A 99 2.14 5.55 2.76
N TYR A 100 1.23 6.15 2.01
CA TYR A 100 -0.16 5.67 1.92
C TYR A 100 -0.22 4.21 1.43
N THR A 101 0.58 3.88 0.42
CA THR A 101 0.65 2.54 -0.14
C THR A 101 1.16 1.52 0.88
N ILE A 102 2.18 1.86 1.65
CA ILE A 102 2.69 1.02 2.75
C ILE A 102 1.62 0.81 3.82
N LEU A 103 0.92 1.86 4.24
CA LEU A 103 -0.16 1.75 5.24
C LEU A 103 -1.28 0.82 4.76
N LYS A 104 -1.66 0.92 3.48
CA LYS A 104 -2.66 0.03 2.87
C LYS A 104 -2.16 -1.43 2.83
N ALA A 105 -0.94 -1.66 2.36
CA ALA A 105 -0.34 -2.99 2.31
C ALA A 105 -0.22 -3.62 3.71
N TRP A 106 0.15 -2.84 4.73
CA TRP A 106 0.23 -3.30 6.12
C TRP A 106 -1.12 -3.75 6.65
N ARG A 107 -2.18 -2.95 6.41
CA ARG A 107 -3.55 -3.31 6.81
C ARG A 107 -3.97 -4.64 6.16
N ASN A 108 -3.69 -4.82 4.87
CA ASN A 108 -3.98 -6.06 4.14
C ASN A 108 -3.21 -7.26 4.71
N LEU A 109 -1.91 -7.11 4.98
CA LEU A 109 -1.09 -8.16 5.60
C LEU A 109 -1.58 -8.55 7.00
N ARG A 110 -2.04 -7.58 7.80
CA ARG A 110 -2.60 -7.85 9.14
C ARG A 110 -3.86 -8.72 9.05
N THR A 111 -4.77 -8.40 8.12
CA THR A 111 -5.96 -9.22 7.84
C THR A 111 -5.56 -10.63 7.43
N LEU A 112 -4.57 -10.75 6.52
CA LEU A 112 -4.11 -12.05 6.05
C LEU A 112 -3.52 -12.92 7.18
N ARG A 113 -2.74 -12.33 8.09
CA ARG A 113 -2.18 -13.04 9.25
C ARG A 113 -3.26 -13.54 10.19
N LEU A 114 -4.36 -12.79 10.38
CA LEU A 114 -5.49 -13.23 11.19
C LEU A 114 -6.17 -14.46 10.59
N TYR A 115 -6.40 -14.45 9.27
CA TYR A 115 -6.95 -15.60 8.54
C TYR A 115 -6.00 -16.81 8.58
N ARG A 116 -4.69 -16.60 8.39
CA ARG A 116 -3.69 -17.69 8.47
C ARG A 116 -3.54 -18.28 9.88
N ARG A 117 -3.60 -17.44 10.93
CA ARG A 117 -3.47 -17.91 12.32
C ARG A 117 -4.65 -18.81 12.72
N LYS A 118 -5.88 -18.44 12.34
CA LYS A 118 -7.06 -19.28 12.62
C LYS A 118 -7.05 -20.59 11.83
N ALA A 119 -6.50 -20.61 10.61
CA ALA A 119 -6.35 -21.85 9.85
C ALA A 119 -5.39 -22.87 10.48
N ASN A 120 -4.40 -22.42 11.27
CA ASN A 120 -3.44 -23.31 11.95
C ASN A 120 -3.92 -23.79 13.34
N THR A 121 -5.07 -23.32 13.83
CA THR A 121 -5.61 -23.63 15.17
C THR A 121 -6.99 -24.29 15.14
N GLY A 122 -7.53 -24.55 13.95
CA GLY A 122 -8.82 -25.20 13.73
C GLY A 122 -8.66 -26.57 13.09
#